data_AF-A0A9D8RSJ9-F1
#
_entry.id   AF-A0A9D8RSJ9-F1
#
_cell.length_a   1.000
_cell.length_b   1.000
_cell.length_c   1.000
_cell.angle_alpha   90.00
_cell.angle_beta   90.00
_cell.angle_gamma   90.00
#
_symmetry.space_group_name_H-M   'P 1'
#
loop_
_entity.id
_entity.type
_entity.pdbx_description
1 polymer ?
#
loop_
_entity_poly.entity_id
_entity_poly.type
_entity_poly.pdbx_seq_one_letter_code
_entity_poly.pdbx_strand_id
1 'polypeptide(L)'
;MKHHRHHVKSNTFDHSVKVAYLCFRHHKRFHMKMDLEELLRGALLHDYYLYDWHDKDPSHRFHGFTHPKRALSNALRKYPNLTRTERDMIRRHMFPLTLIPPKTKGGWLICLYDKIAAISDYLGKKTP
;
A
#
# COMPACT_ATOMS: atom_id res chain seq x y z
N MET A 1 -1.72 -11.73 4.12
CA MET A 1 -1.57 -11.09 2.77
C MET A 1 -1.74 -12.10 1.63
N LYS A 2 -0.91 -13.14 1.52
CA LYS A 2 -1.01 -14.15 0.42
C LYS A 2 -2.38 -14.83 0.29
N HIS A 3 -3.15 -14.91 1.37
CA HIS A 3 -4.48 -15.51 1.40
C HIS A 3 -5.64 -14.51 1.26
N HIS A 4 -5.37 -13.21 1.10
CA HIS A 4 -6.43 -12.19 0.95
C HIS A 4 -6.46 -11.70 -0.49
N ARG A 5 -7.60 -11.88 -1.17
CA ARG A 5 -7.79 -11.45 -2.56
C ARG A 5 -7.80 -9.93 -2.66
N HIS A 6 -7.06 -9.37 -3.61
CA HIS A 6 -6.95 -7.93 -3.84
C HIS A 6 -7.61 -7.47 -5.13
N HIS A 7 -7.69 -8.33 -6.15
CA HIS A 7 -8.52 -8.19 -7.36
C HIS A 7 -8.80 -9.58 -7.97
N VAL A 8 -9.41 -9.65 -9.16
CA VAL A 8 -9.91 -10.90 -9.80
C VAL A 8 -8.85 -12.02 -9.86
N LYS A 9 -7.56 -11.69 -10.00
CA LYS A 9 -6.46 -12.67 -10.10
C LYS A 9 -5.24 -12.40 -9.20
N SER A 10 -5.27 -11.38 -8.34
CA SER A 10 -4.13 -11.02 -7.46
C SER A 10 -4.52 -11.05 -5.98
N ASN A 11 -3.56 -11.39 -5.12
CA ASN A 11 -3.68 -11.25 -3.66
C ASN A 11 -2.95 -9.99 -3.17
N THR A 12 -3.21 -9.58 -1.94
CA THR A 12 -2.63 -8.35 -1.35
C THR A 12 -1.10 -8.39 -1.28
N PHE A 13 -0.51 -9.59 -1.17
CA PHE A 13 0.94 -9.74 -1.17
C PHE A 13 1.54 -9.42 -2.54
N ASP A 14 1.02 -10.04 -3.60
CA ASP A 14 1.51 -9.83 -4.97
C ASP A 14 1.34 -8.36 -5.38
N HIS A 15 0.21 -7.75 -4.99
CA HIS A 15 -0.03 -6.33 -5.19
C HIS A 15 1.03 -5.47 -4.48
N SER A 16 1.25 -5.71 -3.18
CA SER A 16 2.22 -4.94 -2.40
C SER A 16 3.66 -5.11 -2.90
N VAL A 17 4.02 -6.31 -3.37
CA VAL A 17 5.31 -6.56 -4.05
C VAL A 17 5.41 -5.77 -5.35
N LYS A 18 4.35 -5.74 -6.16
CA LYS A 18 4.30 -4.94 -7.39
C LYS A 18 4.50 -3.45 -7.11
N VAL A 19 3.80 -2.90 -6.11
CA VAL A 19 3.96 -1.49 -5.69
C VAL A 19 5.40 -1.22 -5.25
N ALA A 20 5.96 -2.08 -4.38
CA ALA A 20 7.34 -1.94 -3.92
C ALA A 20 8.36 -1.97 -5.08
N TYR A 21 8.18 -2.87 -6.05
CA TYR A 21 9.02 -2.94 -7.24
C TYR A 21 8.92 -1.67 -8.10
N LEU A 22 7.72 -1.15 -8.33
CA LEU A 22 7.53 0.09 -9.09
C LEU A 22 8.18 1.29 -8.39
N CYS A 23 8.06 1.37 -7.07
CA CYS A 23 8.73 2.39 -6.26
C CYS A 23 10.26 2.26 -6.32
N PHE A 24 10.80 1.04 -6.25
CA PHE A 24 12.24 0.78 -6.44
C PHE A 24 12.72 1.28 -7.80
N ARG A 25 12.00 0.92 -8.87
CA ARG A 25 12.31 1.33 -10.24
C ARG A 25 12.29 2.85 -10.39
N HIS A 26 11.30 3.52 -9.80
CA HIS A 26 11.22 4.99 -9.80
C HIS A 26 12.39 5.60 -9.04
N HIS A 27 12.66 5.13 -7.81
CA HIS A 27 13.76 5.61 -6.99
C HIS A 27 15.10 5.54 -7.72
N LYS A 28 15.39 4.40 -8.37
CA LYS A 28 16.60 4.20 -9.17
C LYS A 28 16.64 5.06 -10.42
N ARG A 29 15.53 5.22 -11.14
CA ARG A 29 15.47 5.99 -12.40
C ARG A 29 15.66 7.49 -12.18
N PHE A 30 15.12 8.02 -11.08
CA PHE A 30 15.11 9.46 -10.81
C PHE A 30 16.09 9.88 -9.71
N HIS A 31 16.94 8.97 -9.23
CA HIS A 31 17.96 9.24 -8.19
C HIS A 31 17.38 9.98 -6.98
N MET A 32 16.26 9.49 -6.47
CA MET A 32 15.55 10.17 -5.40
C MET A 32 16.40 10.27 -4.13
N LYS A 33 16.46 11.47 -3.54
CA LYS A 33 17.01 11.70 -2.20
C LYS A 33 16.00 11.27 -1.14
N MET A 34 15.73 9.97 -1.08
CA MET A 34 14.85 9.31 -0.11
C MET A 34 15.51 8.01 0.32
N ASP A 35 15.32 7.65 1.58
CA ASP A 35 15.77 6.35 2.08
C ASP A 35 15.03 5.22 1.37
N LEU A 36 15.79 4.31 0.76
CA LEU A 36 15.21 3.23 -0.03
C LEU A 36 14.55 2.17 0.85
N GLU A 37 15.10 1.90 2.04
CA GLU A 37 14.51 0.95 2.97
C GLU A 37 13.17 1.47 3.49
N GLU A 38 13.12 2.75 3.86
CA GLU A 38 11.90 3.45 4.26
C GLU A 38 10.81 3.36 3.17
N LEU A 39 11.19 3.62 1.92
CA LEU A 39 10.28 3.56 0.78
C LEU A 39 9.75 2.13 0.54
N LEU A 40 10.62 1.12 0.56
CA LEU A 40 10.22 -0.26 0.29
C LEU A 40 9.42 -0.85 1.43
N ARG A 41 9.78 -0.57 2.68
CA ARG A 41 9.05 -1.05 3.86
C ARG A 41 7.66 -0.43 3.92
N GLY A 42 7.52 0.88 3.70
CA GLY A 42 6.20 1.51 3.63
C GLY A 42 5.36 0.99 2.45
N ALA A 43 5.97 0.69 1.30
CA ALA A 43 5.29 0.09 0.15
C ALA A 43 4.78 -1.32 0.46
N LEU A 44 5.58 -2.17 1.11
CA LEU A 44 5.17 -3.53 1.45
C LEU A 44 4.06 -3.57 2.53
N LEU A 45 3.94 -2.51 3.33
CA LEU A 45 3.02 -2.46 4.47
C LEU A 45 1.75 -1.63 4.22
N HIS A 46 1.60 -0.96 3.08
CA HIS A 46 0.47 -0.06 2.84
C HIS A 46 -0.90 -0.76 2.98
N ASP A 47 -0.96 -2.02 2.54
CA ASP A 47 -2.13 -2.91 2.60
C ASP A 47 -2.06 -3.97 3.71
N TYR A 48 -1.32 -3.71 4.80
CA TYR A 48 -1.14 -4.67 5.90
C TYR A 48 -2.38 -4.85 6.81
N TYR A 49 -3.58 -4.92 6.25
CA TYR A 49 -4.84 -5.01 7.00
C TYR A 49 -5.19 -6.42 7.51
N LEU A 50 -4.63 -7.47 6.89
CA LEU A 50 -4.64 -8.88 7.37
C LEU A 50 -6.02 -9.56 7.49
N TYR A 51 -7.00 -9.17 6.69
CA TYR A 51 -8.30 -9.84 6.59
C TYR A 51 -8.73 -9.95 5.12
N ASP A 52 -9.72 -10.77 4.76
CA ASP A 52 -10.30 -10.75 3.42
C ASP A 52 -11.52 -9.81 3.41
N TRP A 53 -11.47 -8.77 2.59
CA TRP A 53 -12.54 -7.78 2.54
C TRP A 53 -13.78 -8.25 1.75
N HIS A 54 -13.69 -9.39 1.05
CA HIS A 54 -14.83 -10.02 0.39
C HIS A 54 -15.71 -10.81 1.36
N ASP A 55 -15.22 -11.09 2.56
CA ASP A 55 -16.04 -11.69 3.61
C ASP A 55 -17.17 -10.73 3.99
N LYS A 56 -18.39 -11.27 4.12
CA LYS A 56 -19.61 -10.50 4.41
C LYS A 56 -19.68 -9.94 5.84
N ASP A 57 -18.54 -9.82 6.52
CA ASP A 57 -18.46 -9.25 7.85
C ASP A 57 -18.84 -7.75 7.80
N PRO A 58 -19.82 -7.29 8.59
CA PRO A 58 -20.21 -5.88 8.64
C PRO A 58 -19.05 -4.93 8.95
N SER A 59 -18.00 -5.39 9.65
CA SER A 59 -16.80 -4.62 9.96
C SER A 59 -15.90 -4.35 8.75
N HIS A 60 -16.10 -5.06 7.63
CA HIS A 60 -15.39 -4.86 6.36
C HIS A 60 -16.11 -3.87 5.43
N ARG A 61 -17.31 -3.39 5.81
CA ARG A 61 -18.01 -2.32 5.07
C ARG A 61 -17.15 -1.06 5.04
N PHE A 62 -17.19 -0.34 3.92
CA PHE A 62 -16.33 0.83 3.67
C PHE A 62 -14.83 0.54 3.75
N HIS A 63 -14.40 -0.68 3.38
CA HIS A 63 -12.99 -1.12 3.36
C HIS A 63 -12.03 -0.03 2.85
N GLY A 64 -12.34 0.62 1.72
CA GLY A 64 -11.50 1.68 1.15
C GLY A 64 -11.25 2.90 2.06
N PHE A 65 -12.11 3.17 3.04
CA PHE A 65 -11.96 4.26 4.01
C PHE A 65 -11.31 3.82 5.32
N THR A 66 -11.40 2.53 5.64
CA THR A 66 -11.03 1.99 6.96
C THR A 66 -9.71 1.22 6.95
N HIS A 67 -9.38 0.53 5.86
CA HIS A 67 -8.18 -0.31 5.80
C HIS A 67 -6.87 0.48 5.99
N PRO A 68 -6.69 1.74 5.56
CA PRO A 68 -5.42 2.45 5.79
C PRO A 68 -5.14 2.64 7.29
N LYS A 69 -6.19 2.82 8.10
CA LYS A 69 -6.07 2.88 9.56
C LYS A 69 -5.70 1.51 10.14
N ARG A 70 -6.35 0.45 9.65
CA ARG A 70 -6.11 -0.92 10.13
C ARG A 70 -4.73 -1.42 9.75
N ALA A 71 -4.30 -1.18 8.51
CA ALA A 71 -2.97 -1.47 8.00
C ALA A 71 -1.90 -0.79 8.86
N LEU A 72 -2.07 0.51 9.14
CA LEU A 72 -1.14 1.23 10.01
C LEU A 72 -1.08 0.64 11.42
N SER A 73 -2.24 0.32 12.02
CA SER A 73 -2.31 -0.27 13.36
C SER A 73 -1.60 -1.63 13.44
N ASN A 74 -1.84 -2.51 12.46
CA ASN A 74 -1.15 -3.80 12.38
C ASN A 74 0.35 -3.63 12.13
N ALA A 75 0.74 -2.70 11.26
CA ALA A 75 2.12 -2.43 10.92
C ALA A 75 2.89 -1.91 12.14
N LEU A 76 2.31 -0.98 12.92
CA LEU A 76 2.90 -0.49 14.17
C LEU A 76 3.02 -1.57 15.25
N ARG A 77 2.07 -2.52 15.32
CA ARG A 77 2.16 -3.65 16.24
C ARG A 77 3.35 -4.56 15.91
N LYS A 78 3.67 -4.74 14.63
CA LYS A 78 4.79 -5.58 14.18
C LYS A 78 6.13 -4.81 14.15
N TYR A 79 6.09 -3.54 13.78
CA TYR A 79 7.24 -2.64 13.60
C TYR A 79 6.97 -1.33 14.37
N PRO A 80 7.28 -1.25 15.67
CA PRO A 80 6.96 -0.06 16.46
C PRO A 80 7.74 1.20 16.03
N ASN A 81 8.87 1.02 15.35
CA ASN A 81 9.78 2.07 14.90
C ASN A 81 9.50 2.58 13.46
N LEU A 82 8.26 2.48 12.96
CA LEU A 82 7.92 3.09 11.66
C LEU A 82 8.17 4.61 11.69
N THR A 83 8.80 5.13 10.65
CA THR A 83 9.11 6.55 10.48
C THR A 83 7.86 7.37 10.15
N ARG A 84 7.99 8.70 10.15
CA ARG A 84 6.91 9.59 9.73
C ARG A 84 6.48 9.34 8.27
N THR A 85 7.43 9.08 7.38
CA THR A 85 7.16 8.82 5.96
C THR A 85 6.40 7.52 5.77
N GLU A 86 6.82 6.43 6.41
CA GLU A 86 6.15 5.13 6.31
C GLU A 86 4.73 5.18 6.86
N ARG A 87 4.55 5.85 8.01
CA ARG A 87 3.21 6.04 8.59
C ARG A 87 2.31 6.83 7.64
N ASP A 88 2.84 7.86 6.98
CA ASP A 88 2.10 8.67 6.00
C ASP A 88 1.75 7.84 4.75
N MET A 89 2.70 7.07 4.22
CA MET A 89 2.48 6.12 3.13
C MET A 89 1.33 5.17 3.43
N ILE A 90 1.39 4.46 4.55
CA ILE A 90 0.35 3.49 4.91
C ILE A 90 -0.99 4.20 5.16
N ARG A 91 -0.99 5.32 5.88
CA ARG A 91 -2.24 5.96 6.32
C ARG A 91 -2.98 6.72 5.24
N ARG A 92 -2.26 7.24 4.23
CA ARG A 92 -2.76 8.20 3.23
C ARG A 92 -2.74 7.66 1.81
N HIS A 93 -2.27 6.44 1.56
CA HIS A 93 -2.18 5.92 0.19
C HIS A 93 -3.53 5.94 -0.53
N MET A 94 -4.68 5.81 0.16
CA MET A 94 -6.01 5.86 -0.45
C MET A 94 -6.50 7.26 -0.86
N PHE A 95 -5.69 8.32 -0.80
CA PHE A 95 -6.09 9.60 -1.40
C PHE A 95 -6.39 9.44 -2.91
N PRO A 96 -7.42 10.09 -3.49
CA PRO A 96 -8.36 11.06 -2.89
C PRO A 96 -9.58 10.44 -2.18
N LEU A 97 -9.73 9.11 -2.17
CA LEU A 97 -10.83 8.44 -1.45
C LEU A 97 -10.79 8.77 0.04
N THR A 98 -9.61 8.69 0.66
CA THR A 98 -9.39 9.32 1.97
C THR A 98 -9.06 10.80 1.76
N LEU A 99 -10.00 11.69 2.07
CA LEU A 99 -9.94 13.14 1.78
C LEU A 99 -8.70 13.89 2.28
N ILE A 100 -7.91 13.30 3.17
CA ILE A 100 -6.72 13.93 3.71
C ILE A 100 -5.51 13.50 2.86
N PRO A 101 -4.81 14.44 2.21
CA PRO A 101 -3.71 14.13 1.31
C PRO A 101 -2.45 13.64 2.06
N PRO A 102 -1.53 12.95 1.35
CA PRO A 102 -0.20 12.64 1.86
C PRO A 102 0.61 13.90 2.21
N LYS A 103 1.42 13.82 3.26
CA LYS A 103 2.30 14.92 3.71
C LYS A 103 3.75 14.74 3.31
N THR A 104 4.13 13.54 2.86
CA THR A 104 5.50 13.18 2.54
C THR A 104 5.65 12.80 1.07
N LYS A 105 6.87 12.93 0.54
CA LYS A 105 7.17 12.49 -0.83
C LYS A 105 6.88 10.99 -1.00
N GLY A 106 7.20 10.18 0.00
CA GLY A 106 6.92 8.74 -0.01
C GLY A 106 5.42 8.48 -0.08
N GLY A 107 4.61 9.21 0.71
CA GLY A 107 3.17 9.08 0.71
C GLY A 107 2.52 9.40 -0.64
N TRP A 108 2.97 10.46 -1.33
CA TRP A 108 2.53 10.76 -2.70
C TRP A 108 2.95 9.68 -3.70
N LEU A 109 4.18 9.16 -3.56
CA LEU A 109 4.71 8.13 -4.45
C LEU A 109 3.94 6.82 -4.32
N ILE A 110 3.67 6.37 -3.10
CA ILE A 110 2.83 5.18 -2.85
C ILE A 110 1.42 5.41 -3.35
N CYS A 111 0.85 6.58 -3.10
CA CYS A 111 -0.48 6.91 -3.60
C CYS A 111 -0.55 6.74 -5.14
N LEU A 112 0.46 7.17 -5.90
CA LEU A 112 0.49 6.99 -7.35
C LEU A 112 0.65 5.52 -7.76
N TYR A 113 1.66 4.84 -7.22
CA TYR A 113 2.04 3.50 -7.67
C TYR A 113 1.08 2.39 -7.25
N ASP A 114 0.39 2.57 -6.12
CA ASP A 114 -0.75 1.75 -5.72
C ASP A 114 -1.83 1.71 -6.83
N LYS A 115 -2.24 2.87 -7.39
CA LYS A 115 -3.27 2.91 -8.45
C LYS A 115 -2.74 2.32 -9.75
N ILE A 116 -1.49 2.59 -10.11
CA ILE A 116 -0.87 1.99 -11.30
C ILE A 116 -0.84 0.46 -11.16
N ALA A 117 -0.49 -0.06 -9.98
CA ALA A 117 -0.49 -1.49 -9.70
C ALA A 117 -1.91 -2.06 -9.74
N ALA A 118 -2.90 -1.40 -9.14
CA ALA A 118 -4.29 -1.83 -9.13
C ALA A 118 -4.89 -1.89 -10.56
N ILE A 119 -4.61 -0.88 -11.40
CA ILE A 119 -5.01 -0.89 -12.82
C ILE A 119 -4.33 -2.05 -13.56
N SER A 120 -3.04 -2.28 -13.30
CA SER A 120 -2.28 -3.39 -13.88
C SER A 120 -2.83 -4.77 -13.46
N ASP A 121 -3.22 -4.92 -12.20
CA ASP A 121 -3.86 -6.12 -11.65
C ASP A 121 -5.21 -6.37 -12.31
N TYR A 122 -6.02 -5.32 -12.49
CA TYR A 122 -7.31 -5.39 -13.18
C TYR A 122 -7.17 -5.86 -14.64
N LEU A 123 -6.12 -5.39 -15.33
CA LEU A 123 -5.79 -5.80 -16.70
C LEU A 123 -5.14 -7.20 -16.78
N GLY A 124 -4.95 -7.90 -15.66
CA GLY A 124 -4.40 -9.26 -15.63
C GLY A 124 -2.90 -9.35 -15.92
N LYS A 125 -2.14 -8.26 -15.80
CA LYS A 125 -0.69 -8.27 -16.00
C LYS A 125 -0.01 -8.93 -14.79
N LYS A 126 0.81 -9.96 -15.05
CA LYS A 126 1.57 -10.66 -14.01
C LYS A 126 2.52 -9.70 -13.28
N THR A 127 2.75 -10.00 -12.01
CA THR A 127 3.86 -9.42 -11.24
C THR A 127 5.19 -9.72 -11.95
N PRO A 128 6.12 -8.75 -11.98
CA PRO A 128 7.47 -8.98 -12.46
C PRO A 128 8.24 -9.96 -11.56
#